data_AF-A0A2E7MAE8-F1
#
_entry.id   AF-A0A2E7MAE8-F1
#
_cell.length_a   1.000
_cell.length_b   1.000
_cell.length_c   1.000
_cell.angle_alpha   90.00
_cell.angle_beta   90.00
_cell.angle_gamma   90.00
#
_symmetry.space_group_name_H-M   'P 1'
#
loop_
_entity.id
_entity.type
_entity.pdbx_description
1 polymer ?
#
loop_
_entity_poly.entity_id
_entity_poly.type
_entity_poly.pdbx_seq_one_letter_code
_entity_poly.pdbx_strand_id
1 'polypeptide(L)'
;MDRGSRGSTRIASALCAGGCQHCWHCRRRERSRRREPVILCRVVGNVVSSVQHPVYDGKILLLCQPVQADGSTKLGRAFLAVDSVQAGEGDLVVCAREGNAARQVLGNDDDPLHSVVLGIVDEVRIGPGA
;
A
#
# COMPACT_ATOMS: atom_id res chain seq x y z
N MET A 1 7.49 11.65 40.48
CA MET A 1 8.09 11.62 39.13
C MET A 1 8.85 10.32 39.03
N ASP A 2 8.20 9.29 38.50
CA ASP A 2 8.73 7.93 38.48
C ASP A 2 8.49 7.29 37.10
N ARG A 3 9.51 6.56 36.65
CA ARG A 3 9.59 5.84 35.38
C ARG A 3 9.05 4.42 35.61
N GLY A 4 7.84 4.10 35.13
CA GLY A 4 7.34 2.71 35.04
C GLY A 4 7.37 2.28 33.58
N SER A 5 8.34 1.48 33.13
CA SER A 5 8.39 0.01 33.20
C SER A 5 7.55 -0.67 32.10
N ARG A 6 8.25 -1.52 31.33
CA ARG A 6 7.76 -2.30 30.20
C ARG A 6 6.75 -3.34 30.68
N GLY A 7 5.65 -3.52 29.96
CA GLY A 7 4.64 -4.52 30.27
C GLY A 7 3.82 -4.94 29.05
N SER A 8 4.45 -5.69 28.15
CA SER A 8 3.74 -6.54 27.18
C SER A 8 3.13 -7.71 27.94
N THR A 9 1.81 -7.76 28.09
CA THR A 9 1.12 -9.03 28.32
C THR A 9 -0.22 -9.06 27.59
N ARG A 10 -0.29 -9.95 26.60
CA ARG A 10 -1.47 -10.38 25.85
C ARG A 10 -2.56 -10.86 26.81
N ILE A 11 -3.75 -10.27 26.76
CA ILE A 11 -5.01 -11.01 26.97
C ILE A 11 -6.08 -10.40 26.06
N ALA A 12 -6.18 -10.95 24.85
CA ALA A 12 -7.26 -10.67 23.92
C ALA A 12 -8.01 -11.99 23.67
N SER A 13 -9.01 -12.29 24.49
CA SER A 13 -10.15 -13.17 24.14
C SER A 13 -10.96 -13.46 25.40
N ALA A 14 -12.06 -12.74 25.58
CA ALA A 14 -13.30 -13.20 26.22
C ALA A 14 -14.03 -11.98 26.75
N LEU A 15 -14.91 -11.41 25.93
CA LEU A 15 -16.11 -10.65 26.31
C LEU A 15 -16.69 -10.03 25.04
N CYS A 16 -17.19 -10.89 24.16
CA CYS A 16 -18.05 -10.48 23.04
C CYS A 16 -19.05 -11.62 22.79
N ALA A 17 -19.93 -11.86 23.77
CA ALA A 17 -21.06 -12.77 23.63
C ALA A 17 -22.38 -12.04 23.29
N GLY A 18 -22.35 -10.74 23.00
CA GLY A 18 -23.52 -9.97 22.58
C GLY A 18 -23.12 -8.98 21.50
N GLY A 19 -23.68 -9.12 20.30
CA GLY A 19 -23.33 -8.37 19.10
C GLY A 19 -23.18 -6.87 19.35
N CYS A 20 -21.93 -6.42 19.48
CA CYS A 20 -21.59 -5.03 19.71
C CYS A 20 -21.34 -4.35 18.36
N GLN A 21 -22.37 -3.67 17.84
CA GLN A 21 -22.34 -2.99 16.54
C GLN A 21 -21.41 -1.76 16.51
N HIS A 22 -20.70 -1.44 17.60
CA HIS A 22 -19.91 -0.21 17.73
C HIS A 22 -18.45 -0.39 18.21
N CYS A 23 -17.98 -1.62 18.47
CA CYS A 23 -16.59 -1.80 18.91
C CYS A 23 -15.63 -1.86 17.70
N TRP A 24 -14.67 -0.92 17.67
CA TRP A 24 -13.60 -0.81 16.66
C TRP A 24 -12.84 -2.14 16.42
N HIS A 25 -12.76 -3.00 17.44
CA HIS A 25 -12.02 -4.27 17.38
C HIS A 25 -12.71 -5.35 16.51
N CYS A 26 -14.04 -5.40 16.47
CA CYS A 26 -14.78 -6.38 15.64
C CYS A 26 -14.92 -5.89 14.18
N ARG A 27 -15.17 -4.58 14.00
CA ARG A 27 -15.29 -3.93 12.68
C ARG A 27 -14.00 -4.00 11.84
N ARG A 28 -12.87 -4.32 12.45
CA ARG A 28 -11.57 -4.48 11.78
C ARG A 28 -11.44 -5.82 11.01
N ARG A 29 -12.28 -6.82 11.30
CA ARG A 29 -12.21 -8.15 10.63
C ARG A 29 -12.97 -8.27 9.31
N GLU A 30 -13.91 -7.38 9.00
CA GLU A 30 -14.84 -7.56 7.86
C GLU A 30 -14.51 -6.77 6.59
N ARG A 31 -13.45 -5.94 6.58
CA ARG A 31 -12.99 -5.20 5.37
C ARG A 31 -11.88 -5.89 4.57
N SER A 32 -11.53 -7.14 4.86
CA SER A 32 -10.31 -7.77 4.34
C SER A 32 -10.49 -8.66 3.10
N ARG A 33 -11.69 -8.78 2.52
CA ARG A 33 -11.91 -9.77 1.44
C ARG A 33 -11.55 -9.37 0.01
N ARG A 34 -11.16 -8.12 -0.28
CA ARG A 34 -10.72 -7.70 -1.64
C ARG A 34 -9.76 -6.50 -1.63
N ARG A 35 -8.71 -6.53 -0.82
CA ARG A 35 -7.57 -5.63 -1.03
C ARG A 35 -6.38 -6.52 -1.29
N GLU A 36 -6.11 -6.76 -2.56
CA GLU A 36 -4.81 -7.26 -2.97
C GLU A 36 -3.80 -6.21 -2.49
N PRO A 37 -2.95 -6.53 -1.50
CA PRO A 37 -2.02 -5.55 -0.91
C PRO A 37 -1.01 -5.06 -1.95
N VAL A 38 -0.81 -5.88 -2.99
CA VAL A 38 0.10 -5.71 -4.09
C VAL A 38 -0.69 -5.87 -5.38
N ILE A 39 -0.60 -4.90 -6.29
CA ILE A 39 -1.37 -4.86 -7.54
C ILE A 39 -0.48 -4.54 -8.73
N LEU A 40 -0.87 -5.02 -9.90
CA LEU A 40 -0.22 -4.71 -11.17
C LEU A 40 -0.68 -3.34 -11.68
N CYS A 41 0.26 -2.47 -12.04
CA CYS A 41 -0.02 -1.13 -12.51
C CYS A 41 0.84 -0.79 -13.73
N ARG A 42 0.34 0.09 -14.59
CA ARG A 42 1.15 0.78 -15.60
C ARG A 42 1.42 2.21 -15.13
N VAL A 43 2.66 2.66 -15.26
CA VAL A 43 3.05 4.03 -14.95
C VAL A 43 2.55 4.94 -16.06
N VAL A 44 1.73 5.93 -15.71
CA VAL A 44 1.21 6.94 -16.63
C VAL A 44 2.19 8.10 -16.78
N GLY A 45 3.00 8.37 -15.75
CA GLY A 45 4.02 9.42 -15.77
C GLY A 45 4.33 9.95 -14.38
N ASN A 46 5.15 11.00 -14.35
CA ASN A 46 5.60 11.64 -13.12
C ASN A 46 4.64 12.75 -12.69
N VAL A 47 4.49 12.90 -11.38
CA VAL A 47 3.71 14.00 -10.78
C VAL A 47 4.65 14.87 -9.96
N VAL A 48 4.59 16.18 -10.20
CA VAL A 48 5.38 17.17 -9.47
C VAL A 48 4.44 17.99 -8.60
N SER A 49 4.85 18.22 -7.35
CA SER A 49 4.17 19.15 -6.45
C SER A 49 5.15 20.20 -5.93
N SER A 50 4.77 21.48 -6.04
CA SER A 50 5.53 22.59 -5.46
C SER A 50 5.27 22.76 -3.96
N VAL A 51 4.13 22.25 -3.47
CA VAL A 51 3.73 22.29 -2.05
C VAL A 51 3.37 20.88 -1.62
N GLN A 52 4.15 20.31 -0.71
CA GLN A 52 3.98 18.95 -0.23
C GLN A 52 4.48 18.83 1.21
N HIS A 53 4.12 17.71 1.86
CA HIS A 53 4.68 17.39 3.18
C HIS A 53 6.19 17.11 3.04
N PRO A 54 7.06 17.54 3.99
CA PRO A 54 8.51 17.39 3.87
C PRO A 54 9.00 15.95 3.64
N VAL A 55 8.21 14.95 4.06
CA VAL A 55 8.48 13.53 3.80
C VAL A 55 8.58 13.22 2.30
N TYR A 56 7.93 14.00 1.42
CA TYR A 56 8.00 13.79 -0.02
C TYR A 56 9.23 14.45 -0.67
N ASP A 57 10.06 15.17 0.09
CA ASP A 57 11.19 15.89 -0.47
C ASP A 57 12.24 14.93 -1.03
N GLY A 58 12.66 15.20 -2.27
CA GLY A 58 13.60 14.35 -3.00
C GLY A 58 13.03 13.00 -3.45
N LYS A 59 11.74 12.72 -3.24
CA LYS A 59 11.09 11.48 -3.70
C LYS A 59 10.39 11.71 -5.04
N ILE A 60 10.47 10.70 -5.91
CA ILE A 60 9.76 10.69 -7.18
C ILE A 60 8.34 10.16 -6.95
N LEU A 61 7.35 10.90 -7.46
CA LEU A 61 5.94 10.52 -7.41
C LEU A 61 5.48 10.08 -8.80
N LEU A 62 4.91 8.88 -8.86
CA LEU A 62 4.40 8.29 -10.09
C LEU A 62 2.88 8.21 -10.03
N LEU A 63 2.23 8.55 -11.15
CA LEU A 63 0.82 8.25 -11.37
C LEU A 63 0.70 6.81 -11.89
N CYS A 64 0.22 5.91 -11.04
CA CYS A 64 0.08 4.49 -11.37
C CYS A 64 -1.38 4.15 -11.67
N GLN A 65 -1.64 3.61 -12.86
CA GLN A 65 -2.94 3.09 -13.27
C GLN A 65 -2.97 1.57 -13.05
N PRO A 66 -3.83 1.03 -12.17
CA PRO A 66 -4.00 -0.42 -12.06
C PRO A 66 -4.42 -1.02 -13.40
N VAL A 67 -3.91 -2.22 -13.71
CA VAL A 67 -4.20 -2.96 -14.94
C VAL A 67 -4.51 -4.44 -14.65
N GLN A 68 -5.21 -5.11 -15.56
CA GLN A 68 -5.39 -6.57 -15.52
C GLN A 68 -4.07 -7.29 -15.80
N ALA A 69 -4.07 -8.62 -15.64
CA ALA A 69 -2.92 -9.48 -15.96
C ALA A 69 -2.47 -9.40 -17.42
N ASP A 70 -3.30 -8.87 -18.32
CA ASP A 70 -2.94 -8.56 -19.71
C ASP A 70 -1.96 -7.36 -19.85
N GLY A 71 -1.69 -6.64 -18.76
CA GLY A 71 -0.77 -5.51 -18.69
C GLY A 71 -1.27 -4.22 -19.36
N SER A 72 -2.52 -4.17 -19.82
CA SER A 72 -3.05 -3.05 -20.60
C SER A 72 -4.48 -2.62 -20.22
N THR A 73 -5.36 -3.57 -19.88
CA THR A 73 -6.75 -3.26 -19.53
C THR A 73 -6.81 -2.57 -18.18
N LYS A 74 -7.22 -1.30 -18.18
CA LYS A 74 -7.27 -0.46 -16.98
C LYS A 74 -8.29 -0.96 -15.97
N LEU A 75 -7.90 -1.03 -14.71
CA LEU A 75 -8.75 -1.35 -13.57
C LEU A 75 -8.86 -0.16 -12.63
N GLY A 76 -10.10 0.16 -12.23
CA GLY A 76 -10.35 1.18 -11.21
C GLY A 76 -9.74 2.56 -11.55
N ARG A 77 -9.35 3.30 -10.50
CA ARG A 77 -8.78 4.65 -10.63
C ARG A 77 -7.27 4.62 -10.41
N ALA A 78 -6.56 5.46 -11.16
CA ALA A 78 -5.15 5.73 -10.91
C ALA A 78 -4.93 6.34 -9.52
N PHE A 79 -3.73 6.14 -8.98
CA PHE A 79 -3.30 6.65 -7.68
C PHE A 79 -1.82 7.03 -7.71
N LEU A 80 -1.38 7.81 -6.73
CA LEU A 80 0.02 8.18 -6.58
C LEU A 80 0.78 7.09 -5.82
N ALA A 81 1.96 6.73 -6.31
CA ALA A 81 2.92 5.89 -5.60
C ALA A 81 4.28 6.58 -5.56
N VAL A 82 5.01 6.36 -4.47
CA VAL A 82 6.42 6.74 -4.38
C VAL A 82 7.23 5.71 -5.14
N ASP A 83 8.16 6.18 -5.97
CA ASP A 83 9.10 5.32 -6.66
C ASP A 83 10.29 4.97 -5.76
N SER A 84 10.62 3.69 -5.68
CA SER A 84 11.84 3.18 -5.04
C SER A 84 12.70 2.34 -5.99
N VAL A 85 12.28 2.18 -7.25
CA VAL A 85 12.91 1.27 -8.22
C VAL A 85 13.31 1.94 -9.53
N GLN A 86 13.13 3.26 -9.63
CA GLN A 86 13.47 4.06 -10.82
C GLN A 86 12.63 3.70 -12.05
N ALA A 87 11.32 3.50 -11.84
CA ALA A 87 10.38 3.24 -12.92
C ALA A 87 10.09 4.51 -13.74
N GLY A 88 9.95 4.34 -15.05
CA GLY A 88 9.61 5.39 -16.01
C GLY A 88 8.17 5.32 -16.50
N GLU A 89 7.77 6.32 -17.30
CA GLU A 89 6.48 6.32 -17.98
C GLU A 89 6.36 5.13 -18.94
N GLY A 90 5.20 4.45 -18.90
CA GLY A 90 4.92 3.29 -19.73
C GLY A 90 5.32 1.95 -19.11
N ASP A 91 6.15 1.95 -18.07
CA ASP A 91 6.58 0.73 -17.40
C ASP A 91 5.43 0.00 -16.73
N LEU A 92 5.49 -1.33 -16.80
CA LEU A 92 4.62 -2.21 -16.04
C LEU A 92 5.29 -2.47 -14.69
N VAL A 93 4.59 -2.19 -13.60
CA VAL A 93 5.14 -2.21 -12.26
C VAL A 93 4.21 -2.91 -11.27
N VAL A 94 4.80 -3.40 -10.19
CA VAL A 94 4.10 -3.94 -9.04
C VAL A 94 4.05 -2.87 -7.96
N CYS A 95 2.85 -2.47 -7.53
CA CYS A 95 2.66 -1.45 -6.50
C CYS A 95 2.05 -2.04 -5.24
N ALA A 96 2.59 -1.70 -4.08
CA ALA A 96 1.92 -1.94 -2.80
C ALA A 96 0.97 -0.78 -2.47
N ARG A 97 -0.25 -1.09 -2.05
CA ARG A 97 -1.24 -0.11 -1.57
C ARG A 97 -1.53 -0.27 -0.08
N GLU A 98 -0.45 -0.34 0.69
CA GLU A 98 -0.49 -0.42 2.13
C GLU A 98 0.67 0.39 2.74
N GLY A 99 0.36 1.22 3.73
CA GLY A 99 1.38 2.05 4.36
C GLY A 99 2.45 1.26 5.12
N ASN A 100 2.17 0.04 5.58
CA ASN A 100 3.19 -0.80 6.21
C ASN A 100 4.30 -1.19 5.22
N ALA A 101 3.93 -1.56 3.99
CA ALA A 101 4.90 -1.85 2.93
C ALA A 101 5.72 -0.60 2.57
N ALA A 102 5.07 0.57 2.47
CA ALA A 102 5.77 1.82 2.20
C ALA A 102 6.84 2.14 3.26
N ARG A 103 6.53 1.98 4.56
CA ARG A 103 7.50 2.19 5.66
C ARG A 103 8.69 1.25 5.58
N GLN A 104 8.43 -0.04 5.32
CA GLN A 104 9.49 -1.05 5.19
C GLN A 104 10.43 -0.77 4.02
N VAL A 105 9.88 -0.33 2.88
CA VAL A 105 10.66 -0.06 1.66
C VAL A 105 11.41 1.27 1.76
N LEU A 106 10.81 2.29 2.37
CA LEU A 106 11.38 3.64 2.43
C LEU A 106 12.21 3.90 3.69
N GLY A 107 12.21 2.97 4.65
CA GLY A 107 13.09 2.98 5.82
C GLY A 107 12.69 3.99 6.91
N ASN A 108 11.43 4.41 6.96
CA ASN A 108 10.94 5.35 7.96
C ASN A 108 9.57 4.91 8.52
N ASP A 109 9.52 4.67 9.83
CA ASP A 109 8.36 4.11 10.52
C ASP A 109 7.20 5.12 10.67
N ASP A 110 7.49 6.42 10.69
CA ASP A 110 6.48 7.47 10.90
C ASP A 110 5.99 8.11 9.59
N ASP A 111 6.42 7.59 8.43
CA ASP A 111 6.03 8.15 7.13
C ASP A 111 4.52 7.98 6.87
N PRO A 112 3.80 9.04 6.44
CA PRO A 112 2.39 8.98 6.04
C PRO A 112 2.19 8.42 4.62
N LEU A 113 3.20 7.75 4.07
CA LEU A 113 3.20 7.22 2.71
C LEU A 113 2.38 5.93 2.66
N HIS A 114 1.44 5.86 1.72
CA HIS A 114 0.52 4.73 1.62
C HIS A 114 0.84 3.78 0.46
N SER A 115 1.49 4.27 -0.60
CA SER A 115 1.69 3.49 -1.81
C SER A 115 3.09 3.67 -2.36
N VAL A 116 3.70 2.55 -2.74
CA VAL A 116 5.10 2.47 -3.17
C VAL A 116 5.21 1.48 -4.34
N VAL A 117 6.09 1.77 -5.28
CA VAL A 117 6.44 0.86 -6.38
C VAL A 117 7.48 -0.14 -5.87
N LEU A 118 7.14 -1.42 -5.87
CA LEU A 118 8.01 -2.49 -5.37
C LEU A 118 9.02 -3.00 -6.40
N GLY A 119 8.67 -2.94 -7.69
CA GLY A 119 9.48 -3.50 -8.77
C GLY A 119 8.87 -3.29 -10.16
N ILE A 120 9.73 -3.38 -11.17
CA ILE A 120 9.36 -3.39 -12.59
C ILE A 120 9.09 -4.84 -13.00
N VAL A 121 8.09 -5.03 -13.86
CA VAL A 121 7.67 -6.35 -14.34
C VAL A 121 8.30 -6.64 -15.69
N ASP A 122 9.11 -7.69 -15.74
CA ASP A 122 9.70 -8.17 -17.00
C ASP A 122 8.69 -8.96 -17.84
N GLU A 123 7.96 -9.90 -17.22
CA GLU A 123 7.04 -10.79 -17.92
C GLU A 123 5.86 -11.18 -17.03
N VAL A 124 4.66 -11.29 -17.61
CA VAL A 124 3.48 -11.87 -16.96
C VAL A 124 3.09 -13.16 -17.67
N ARG A 125 3.12 -14.28 -16.93
CA ARG A 125 2.69 -15.59 -17.43
C ARG A 125 1.36 -15.98 -16.80
N ILE A 126 0.34 -16.14 -17.63
CA ILE A 126 -1.00 -16.57 -17.20
C ILE A 126 -1.10 -18.09 -17.37
N GLY A 127 -1.34 -18.80 -16.27
CA GLY A 127 -1.59 -20.25 -16.31
C GLY A 127 -2.99 -20.58 -16.86
N PRO A 128 -3.21 -21.79 -17.38
CA PRO A 128 -4.52 -22.19 -17.89
C PRO A 128 -5.57 -22.18 -16.76
N GLY A 129 -6.59 -21.31 -16.88
CA GLY A 129 -7.76 -21.25 -15.97
C GLY A 129 -8.03 -19.93 -15.26
N ALA A 130 -7.35 -18.83 -15.62
CA ALA A 130 -7.55 -17.49 -15.04
C ALA A 130 -8.29 -16.54 -15.99
#